data_AF-A0A1D7QTU7-F1
#
_entry.id   AF-A0A1D7QTU7-F1
#
_cell.length_a   1.000
_cell.length_b   1.000
_cell.length_c   1.000
_cell.angle_alpha   90.00
_cell.angle_beta   90.00
_cell.angle_gamma   90.00
#
_symmetry.space_group_name_H-M   'P 1'
#
loop_
_entity.id
_entity.type
_entity.pdbx_description
1 polymer ?
#
loop_
_entity_poly.entity_id
_entity_poly.type
_entity_poly.pdbx_seq_one_letter_code
_entity_poly.pdbx_strand_id
1 'polypeptide(L)'
;MQKLLMWIGLGVLGGWILALLVNFTIYQEVSTYYMVIHPLLDGIIFMTVMFGAYLLVWRSYKKSVKTATVQLGSLGLFFMVLAFIV
;
A
#
# COMPACT_ATOMS: atom_id res chain seq x y z
N MET A 1 14.45 -7.73 15.57
CA MET A 1 13.38 -7.87 14.56
C MET A 1 12.59 -6.59 14.29
N GLN A 2 12.19 -5.79 15.30
CA GLN A 2 11.36 -4.60 15.04
C GLN A 2 11.98 -3.61 14.05
N LYS A 3 13.24 -3.19 14.23
CA LYS A 3 13.89 -2.27 13.28
C LYS A 3 13.93 -2.82 11.85
N LEU A 4 14.25 -4.12 11.71
CA LEU A 4 14.30 -4.80 10.41
C LEU A 4 12.96 -4.75 9.67
N LEU A 5 11.85 -5.03 10.35
CA LEU A 5 10.51 -4.94 9.75
C LEU A 5 10.21 -3.51 9.24
N MET A 6 10.64 -2.48 9.98
CA MET A 6 10.51 -1.08 9.52
C MET A 6 11.28 -0.82 8.24
N TRP A 7 12.54 -1.26 8.21
CA TRP A 7 13.40 -1.08 7.04
C TRP A 7 12.88 -1.84 5.83
N ILE A 8 12.32 -3.03 6.02
CA ILE A 8 11.64 -3.78 4.96
C ILE A 8 10.44 -2.97 4.44
N GLY A 9 9.57 -2.50 5.33
CA GLY A 9 8.41 -1.71 4.91
C GLY A 9 8.79 -0.41 4.18
N LEU A 10 9.81 0.30 4.67
CA LEU A 10 10.35 1.50 4.02
C LEU A 10 11.01 1.18 2.67
N GLY A 11 11.73 0.07 2.59
CA GLY A 11 12.33 -0.42 1.35
C GLY A 11 11.28 -0.79 0.31
N VAL A 12 10.18 -1.40 0.73
CA VAL A 12 9.03 -1.71 -0.14
C VAL A 12 8.36 -0.43 -0.64
N LEU A 13 8.11 0.55 0.25
CA LEU A 13 7.53 1.84 -0.15
C LEU A 13 8.46 2.59 -1.12
N GLY A 14 9.74 2.73 -0.78
CA GLY A 14 10.72 3.43 -1.60
C GLY A 14 10.96 2.72 -2.94
N GLY A 15 11.10 1.39 -2.92
CA GLY A 15 11.25 0.57 -4.13
C GLY A 15 10.04 0.68 -5.05
N TRP A 16 8.83 0.70 -4.51
CA TRP A 16 7.61 0.92 -5.27
C TRP A 16 7.57 2.29 -5.94
N ILE A 17 7.87 3.35 -5.19
CA ILE A 17 7.89 4.72 -5.73
C ILE A 17 8.94 4.84 -6.83
N LEU A 18 10.14 4.28 -6.63
CA LEU A 18 11.19 4.26 -7.64
C LEU A 18 10.78 3.47 -8.89
N ALA A 19 10.14 2.31 -8.72
CA ALA A 19 9.65 1.52 -9.84
C ALA A 19 8.58 2.28 -10.65
N LEU A 20 7.67 3.00 -9.98
CA LEU A 20 6.69 3.88 -10.62
C LEU A 20 7.34 5.01 -11.41
N LEU A 21 8.35 5.67 -10.84
CA LEU A 21 9.07 6.77 -11.49
C LEU A 21 9.83 6.31 -12.73
N VAL A 22 10.55 5.18 -12.63
CA VAL A 22 11.35 4.64 -13.74
C VAL A 22 10.46 4.14 -14.88
N ASN A 23 9.30 3.57 -14.56
CA ASN A 23 8.39 3.02 -15.55
C ASN A 23 7.23 3.97 -15.90
N PHE A 24 7.33 5.25 -15.54
CA PHE A 24 6.20 6.18 -15.66
C PHE A 24 5.68 6.33 -17.09
N THR A 25 6.58 6.35 -18.08
CA THR A 25 6.22 6.38 -19.51
C THR A 25 5.31 5.23 -19.91
N ILE A 26 5.54 4.02 -19.37
CA ILE A 26 4.68 2.86 -19.62
C ILE A 26 3.27 3.11 -19.06
N TYR A 27 3.17 3.68 -17.86
CA TYR A 27 1.88 3.97 -17.23
C TYR A 27 1.10 5.11 -17.91
N GLN A 28 1.78 6.02 -18.62
CA GLN A 28 1.12 7.06 -19.40
C GLN A 28 0.43 6.51 -20.65
N GLU A 29 1.00 5.52 -21.32
CA GLU A 29 0.42 4.98 -22.56
C GLU A 29 -0.81 4.09 -22.31
N VAL A 30 -0.96 3.57 -21.08
CA VAL A 30 -2.08 2.72 -20.68
C VAL A 30 -3.22 3.53 -20.01
N SER A 31 -3.08 4.86 -19.94
CA SER A 31 -3.91 5.76 -19.14
C SER A 31 -5.35 6.01 -19.66
N THR A 32 -5.92 5.12 -20.46
CA THR A 32 -7.34 5.19 -20.88
C THR A 32 -8.32 4.77 -19.77
N TYR A 33 -7.85 4.31 -18.61
CA TYR A 33 -8.67 3.75 -17.53
C TYR A 33 -8.49 4.48 -16.18
N TYR A 34 -9.61 5.00 -15.66
CA TYR A 34 -9.88 5.35 -14.25
C TYR A 34 -8.77 6.03 -13.42
N MET A 35 -8.18 7.11 -13.94
CA MET A 35 -7.34 8.00 -13.11
C MET A 35 -8.22 8.98 -12.34
N VAL A 36 -7.92 9.21 -11.06
CA VAL A 36 -8.60 10.23 -10.27
C VAL A 36 -7.90 11.58 -10.44
N ILE A 37 -6.56 11.59 -10.40
CA ILE A 37 -5.75 12.82 -10.55
C ILE A 37 -4.66 12.63 -11.59
N HIS A 38 -3.76 11.67 -11.38
CA HIS A 38 -2.62 11.41 -12.26
C HIS A 38 -2.02 10.04 -11.91
N PRO A 39 -1.63 9.17 -12.88
CA PRO A 39 -1.24 7.77 -12.59
C PRO A 39 -0.15 7.65 -11.53
N LEU A 40 0.83 8.55 -11.60
CA LEU A 40 1.94 8.60 -10.66
C LEU A 40 1.50 9.02 -9.26
N LEU A 41 0.63 10.03 -9.15
CA LEU A 41 0.15 10.49 -7.84
C LEU A 41 -0.76 9.44 -7.21
N ASP A 42 -1.68 8.88 -8.00
CA ASP A 42 -2.60 7.84 -7.55
C ASP A 42 -1.82 6.60 -7.06
N GLY A 43 -0.78 6.18 -7.79
CA GLY A 43 0.10 5.09 -7.39
C GLY A 43 0.93 5.36 -6.11
N ILE A 44 1.44 6.58 -5.93
CA ILE A 44 2.15 6.98 -4.71
C ILE A 44 1.19 7.04 -3.52
N ILE A 45 0.01 7.62 -3.70
CA ILE A 45 -1.03 7.72 -2.67
C ILE A 45 -1.45 6.30 -2.24
N PHE A 46 -1.75 5.43 -3.19
CA PHE A 46 -2.10 4.03 -2.93
C PHE A 46 -1.05 3.34 -2.06
N MET A 47 0.22 3.43 -2.45
CA MET A 47 1.27 2.73 -1.70
C MET A 47 1.54 3.34 -0.32
N THR A 48 1.35 4.66 -0.19
CA THR A 48 1.45 5.34 1.10
C THR A 48 0.32 4.89 2.04
N VAL A 49 -0.91 4.73 1.53
CA VAL A 49 -2.04 4.18 2.29
C VAL A 49 -1.75 2.74 2.73
N MET A 50 -1.23 1.90 1.83
CA MET A 50 -0.85 0.52 2.15
C MET A 50 0.25 0.46 3.22
N PHE A 51 1.26 1.33 3.14
CA PHE A 51 2.29 1.44 4.15
C PHE A 51 1.73 1.92 5.51
N GLY A 52 0.78 2.86 5.49
CA GLY A 52 0.04 3.27 6.68
C GLY A 52 -0.72 2.13 7.35
N ALA A 53 -1.43 1.31 6.56
CA ALA A 53 -2.11 0.12 7.03
C ALA A 53 -1.13 -0.90 7.64
N TYR A 54 0.02 -1.10 7.00
CA TYR A 54 1.11 -1.92 7.54
C TYR A 54 1.59 -1.42 8.91
N LEU A 55 1.86 -0.11 9.05
CA LEU A 55 2.27 0.48 10.33
C LEU A 55 1.21 0.34 11.42
N LEU A 56 -0.07 0.48 11.06
CA LEU A 56 -1.19 0.26 11.99
C LEU A 56 -1.24 -1.17 12.50
N VAL A 57 -1.25 -2.16 11.60
CA VAL A 57 -1.28 -3.59 11.97
C VAL A 57 -0.07 -3.94 12.81
N TRP A 58 1.12 -3.46 12.44
CA TRP A 58 2.32 -3.75 13.20
C TRP A 58 2.30 -3.13 14.61
N ARG A 59 1.86 -1.88 14.75
CA ARG A 59 1.69 -1.26 16.07
C ARG A 59 0.69 -2.04 16.93
N SER A 60 -0.39 -2.53 16.35
CA SER A 60 -1.36 -3.37 17.04
C SER A 60 -0.78 -4.72 17.43
N TYR A 61 0.01 -5.36 16.57
CA TYR A 61 0.64 -6.65 16.84
C TYR A 61 1.55 -6.61 18.07
N LYS A 62 2.26 -5.49 18.27
CA LYS A 62 3.10 -5.30 19.47
C LYS A 62 2.28 -5.25 20.77
N LYS A 63 1.00 -4.89 20.71
CA LYS A 63 0.11 -4.78 21.88
C LYS A 63 -0.75 -6.03 22.05
N SER A 64 -1.34 -6.53 20.97
CA SER A 64 -2.23 -7.70 20.96
C SER A 64 -2.25 -8.33 19.58
N VAL A 65 -1.82 -9.59 19.51
CA VAL A 65 -1.88 -10.38 18.29
C VAL A 65 -3.32 -10.52 17.79
N LYS A 66 -4.28 -10.73 18.69
CA LYS A 66 -5.71 -10.85 18.34
C LYS A 66 -6.21 -9.62 17.58
N THR A 67 -5.87 -8.42 18.06
CA THR A 67 -6.29 -7.17 17.39
C THR A 67 -5.65 -7.04 16.01
N ALA A 68 -4.37 -7.39 15.89
CA ALA A 68 -3.68 -7.35 14.59
C ALA A 68 -4.27 -8.34 13.59
N THR A 69 -4.64 -9.55 14.03
CA THR A 69 -5.31 -10.54 13.17
C THR A 69 -6.66 -10.05 12.68
N VAL A 70 -7.48 -9.47 13.58
CA VAL A 70 -8.78 -8.89 13.19
C VAL A 70 -8.59 -7.75 12.20
N GLN A 71 -7.62 -6.86 12.44
CA GLN A 71 -7.31 -5.76 11.52
C GLN A 71 -6.86 -6.24 10.14
N LEU A 72 -6.00 -7.25 10.08
CA LEU A 72 -5.55 -7.86 8.82
C LEU A 72 -6.73 -8.46 8.05
N GLY A 73 -7.60 -9.22 8.73
CA GLY A 73 -8.78 -9.80 8.12
C GLY A 73 -9.76 -8.73 7.60
N SER A 74 -10.07 -7.73 8.44
CA SER A 74 -11.02 -6.67 8.07
C SER A 74 -10.48 -5.76 6.96
N LEU A 75 -9.21 -5.38 7.02
CA LEU A 75 -8.57 -4.57 5.97
C LEU A 75 -8.46 -5.36 4.67
N GLY A 76 -8.08 -6.64 4.73
CA GLY A 76 -8.04 -7.51 3.56
C GLY A 76 -9.39 -7.64 2.88
N LEU A 77 -10.45 -7.88 3.65
CA LEU A 77 -11.82 -7.93 3.13
C LEU A 77 -12.25 -6.59 2.52
N PHE A 78 -11.97 -5.47 3.20
CA PHE A 78 -12.29 -4.14 2.71
C PHE A 78 -11.60 -3.82 1.38
N PHE A 79 -10.30 -4.11 1.26
CA PHE A 79 -9.55 -3.90 0.02
C PHE A 79 -10.00 -4.85 -1.10
N MET A 80 -10.35 -6.10 -0.77
CA MET A 80 -10.94 -7.02 -1.75
C MET A 80 -12.25 -6.45 -2.31
N VAL A 81 -13.15 -5.97 -1.46
CA VAL A 81 -14.41 -5.35 -1.90
C VAL A 81 -14.15 -4.11 -2.75
N LEU A 82 -13.23 -3.23 -2.34
CA LEU A 82 -12.86 -2.06 -3.14
C LEU A 82 -12.32 -2.42 -4.52
N ALA A 83 -11.53 -3.50 -4.63
CA ALA A 83 -10.97 -3.95 -5.90
C ALA A 83 -12.02 -4.46 -6.91
N PHE A 84 -13.25 -4.73 -6.48
CA PHE A 84 -14.35 -5.09 -7.38
C PHE A 84 -15.28 -3.91 -7.73
N ILE A 85 -15.20 -2.81 -6.98
CA ILE A 85 -16.08 -1.65 -7.15
C ILE A 85 -15.37 -0.55 -7.96
N VAL A 86 -14.05 -0.47 -7.86
CA VAL A 86 -13.16 0.44 -8.59
C VAL A 86 -12.57 -0.27 -9.80
#